data_AF-A0A2P2MKH3-F1
#
_entry.id   AF-A0A2P2MKH3-F1
#
_cell.length_a   1.000
_cell.length_b   1.000
_cell.length_c   1.000
_cell.angle_alpha   90.00
_cell.angle_beta   90.00
_cell.angle_gamma   90.00
#
_symmetry.space_group_name_H-M   'P 1'
#
loop_
_entity.id
_entity.type
_entity.pdbx_description
1 polymer ?
#
loop_
_entity_poly.entity_id
_entity_poly.type
_entity_poly.pdbx_seq_one_letter_code
_entity_poly.pdbx_strand_id
1 'polypeptide(L)'
;MESTMKNLGDEASVLDMDSKSTVGGGVEDLYGEDSATEDQLVTPWTISVASGYSLLRDPHHNKGLAFTEKERDAHYLRGLLPPICISQQLQEKKLMNSIRQYQVPLQKYTAMMELQERNERLFYKLLIDNVEELLPVVYTPTVGEACQKYGSIFRRPQGLYISLKEKYA
;
A
#
# COMPACT_ATOMS: atom_id res chain seq x y z
N MET A 1 34.82 -13.38 -75.73
CA MET A 1 35.20 -13.25 -74.30
C MET A 1 34.36 -14.24 -73.52
N GLU A 2 34.86 -15.47 -73.41
CA GLU A 2 34.44 -16.41 -72.37
C GLU A 2 34.97 -15.91 -71.02
N SER A 3 34.17 -16.05 -69.96
CA SER A 3 34.60 -16.77 -68.75
C SER A 3 33.41 -17.01 -67.83
N THR A 4 33.12 -18.28 -67.64
CA THR A 4 32.29 -18.87 -66.59
C THR A 4 33.06 -18.83 -65.28
N MET A 5 32.45 -18.48 -64.14
CA MET A 5 32.67 -19.16 -62.85
C MET A 5 31.57 -18.85 -61.83
N LYS A 6 30.96 -19.95 -61.33
CA LYS A 6 30.16 -20.08 -60.11
C LYS A 6 30.97 -19.70 -58.87
N ASN A 7 30.30 -19.23 -57.82
CA ASN A 7 30.25 -19.82 -56.47
C ASN A 7 29.48 -18.84 -55.54
N LEU A 8 28.33 -19.21 -54.98
CA LEU A 8 28.06 -20.11 -53.85
C LEU A 8 27.81 -19.27 -52.59
N GLY A 9 26.62 -19.38 -52.00
CA GLY A 9 26.25 -18.69 -50.77
C GLY A 9 24.74 -18.53 -50.63
N ASP A 10 24.04 -19.64 -50.40
CA ASP A 10 22.78 -19.73 -49.65
C ASP A 10 22.91 -18.91 -48.33
N GLU A 11 21.89 -18.36 -47.67
CA GLU A 11 20.58 -18.90 -47.33
C GLU A 11 19.76 -17.80 -46.61
N ALA A 12 18.43 -18.00 -46.60
CA ALA A 12 17.34 -17.52 -45.73
C ALA A 12 17.70 -16.84 -44.37
N SER A 13 16.87 -16.05 -43.66
CA SER A 13 15.53 -15.44 -43.79
C SER A 13 15.20 -14.77 -42.43
N VAL A 14 14.11 -13.98 -42.38
CA VAL A 14 13.29 -13.67 -41.18
C VAL A 14 13.81 -12.65 -40.14
N LEU A 15 13.19 -11.45 -40.20
CA LEU A 15 12.62 -10.66 -39.11
C LEU A 15 13.27 -10.73 -37.71
N ASP A 16 14.16 -9.78 -37.41
CA ASP A 16 14.44 -9.37 -36.02
C ASP A 16 13.55 -8.17 -35.65
N MET A 17 12.43 -8.45 -34.97
CA MET A 17 11.78 -7.47 -34.10
C MET A 17 12.12 -7.83 -32.65
N ASP A 18 13.08 -7.12 -32.08
CA ASP A 18 13.39 -7.21 -30.65
C ASP A 18 12.22 -6.68 -29.82
N SER A 19 11.44 -7.58 -29.26
CA SER A 19 10.50 -7.30 -28.17
C SER A 19 11.19 -7.50 -26.82
N LYS A 20 11.99 -6.51 -26.40
CA LYS A 20 12.50 -6.42 -25.02
C LYS A 20 12.07 -5.11 -24.37
N SER A 21 10.91 -5.13 -23.70
CA SER A 21 10.65 -4.22 -22.57
C SER A 21 9.41 -4.65 -21.75
N THR A 22 9.43 -5.87 -21.23
CA THR A 22 8.77 -6.14 -19.95
C THR A 22 9.85 -6.05 -18.88
N VAL A 23 9.62 -5.23 -17.85
CA VAL A 23 10.55 -5.05 -16.72
C VAL A 23 10.56 -6.35 -15.92
N GLY A 24 11.44 -7.29 -16.32
CA GLY A 24 11.68 -8.55 -15.65
C GLY A 24 12.68 -8.37 -14.51
N GLY A 25 12.17 -8.10 -13.31
CA GLY A 25 12.94 -8.08 -12.07
C GLY A 25 13.06 -9.47 -11.44
N GLY A 26 13.47 -10.48 -12.22
CA GLY A 26 13.82 -11.81 -11.73
C GLY A 26 15.35 -11.97 -11.69
N VAL A 27 15.88 -12.69 -10.69
CA VAL A 27 17.29 -13.11 -10.71
C VAL A 27 17.41 -14.18 -11.79
N GLU A 28 18.18 -13.93 -12.86
CA GLU A 28 18.50 -14.96 -13.86
C GLU A 28 19.13 -16.16 -13.14
N ASP A 29 18.51 -17.33 -13.27
CA ASP A 29 19.12 -18.57 -12.81
C ASP A 29 20.26 -18.98 -13.76
N LEU A 30 21.20 -19.77 -13.26
CA LEU A 30 22.43 -20.13 -13.98
C LEU A 30 22.16 -20.95 -15.27
N TYR A 31 20.94 -21.45 -15.45
CA TYR A 31 20.57 -22.38 -16.52
C TYR A 31 19.68 -21.75 -17.61
N GLY A 32 19.18 -20.52 -17.45
CA GLY A 32 18.53 -19.78 -18.54
C GLY A 32 17.23 -20.40 -19.05
N GLU A 33 16.55 -21.21 -18.24
CA GLU A 33 15.37 -22.00 -18.64
C GLU A 33 14.07 -21.56 -17.93
N ASP A 34 14.03 -20.43 -17.24
CA ASP A 34 12.84 -20.03 -16.48
C ASP A 34 11.77 -19.32 -17.34
N SER A 35 11.39 -19.95 -18.46
CA SER A 35 10.21 -19.58 -19.27
C SER A 35 8.89 -19.78 -18.51
N ALA A 36 8.90 -20.51 -17.39
CA ALA A 36 7.73 -20.81 -16.57
C ALA A 36 7.09 -19.57 -15.92
N THR A 37 7.83 -18.47 -15.79
CA THR A 37 7.34 -17.21 -15.21
C THR A 37 6.84 -16.23 -16.29
N GLU A 38 7.20 -16.43 -17.56
CA GLU A 38 6.84 -15.52 -18.66
C GLU A 38 5.32 -15.50 -18.95
N ASP A 39 4.65 -16.64 -18.74
CA ASP A 39 3.20 -16.79 -18.92
C ASP A 39 2.37 -16.39 -17.68
N GLN A 40 3.01 -15.93 -16.59
CA GLN A 40 2.28 -15.56 -15.39
C GLN A 40 1.49 -14.26 -15.58
N LEU A 41 0.18 -14.30 -15.33
CA LEU A 41 -0.68 -13.13 -15.40
C LEU A 41 -0.23 -12.08 -14.37
N VAL A 42 0.34 -10.99 -14.86
CA VAL A 42 0.69 -9.83 -14.04
C VAL A 42 -0.47 -8.84 -13.98
N THR A 43 -0.64 -8.20 -12.84
CA THR A 43 -1.59 -7.10 -12.68
C THR A 43 -0.98 -5.82 -13.27
N PRO A 44 -1.61 -5.18 -14.27
CA PRO A 44 -1.06 -3.97 -14.89
C PRO A 44 -1.31 -2.76 -13.99
N TRP A 45 -0.43 -2.54 -13.02
CA TRP A 45 -0.53 -1.39 -12.11
C TRP A 45 -0.36 -0.07 -12.87
N THR A 46 -1.23 0.89 -12.58
CA THR A 46 -1.12 2.26 -13.09
C THR A 46 -0.76 3.20 -11.94
N ILE A 47 0.20 4.09 -12.19
CA ILE A 47 0.67 5.07 -11.20
C ILE A 47 0.18 6.44 -11.62
N SER A 48 -0.46 7.15 -10.69
CA SER A 48 -0.91 8.53 -10.90
C SER A 48 -0.62 9.36 -9.66
N VAL A 49 -0.50 10.68 -9.84
CA VAL A 49 -0.27 11.59 -8.71
C VAL A 49 -1.53 11.68 -7.86
N ALA A 50 -1.44 11.24 -6.60
CA ALA A 50 -2.54 11.35 -5.66
C ALA A 50 -2.86 12.82 -5.34
N SER A 51 -4.12 13.20 -5.52
CA SER A 51 -4.64 14.54 -5.22
C SER A 51 -6.08 14.49 -4.74
N GLY A 52 -6.58 15.58 -4.16
CA GLY A 52 -7.96 15.68 -3.67
C GLY A 52 -8.32 14.56 -2.69
N TYR A 53 -9.48 13.95 -2.88
CA TYR A 53 -9.95 12.85 -2.03
C TYR A 53 -9.11 11.58 -2.14
N SER A 54 -8.46 11.31 -3.29
CA SER A 54 -7.61 10.13 -3.43
C SER A 54 -6.43 10.19 -2.45
N LEU A 55 -5.82 11.38 -2.31
CA LEU A 55 -4.77 11.62 -1.32
C LEU A 55 -5.28 11.54 0.13
N LEU A 56 -6.48 12.06 0.41
CA LEU A 56 -7.06 12.03 1.77
C LEU A 56 -7.52 10.64 2.21
N ARG A 57 -7.85 9.76 1.27
CA ARG A 57 -8.32 8.40 1.55
C ARG A 57 -7.17 7.41 1.69
N ASP A 58 -6.00 7.72 1.14
CA ASP A 58 -4.80 6.89 1.25
C ASP A 58 -4.13 7.07 2.62
N PRO A 59 -4.14 6.06 3.51
CA PRO A 59 -3.56 6.16 4.85
C PRO A 59 -2.05 6.36 4.87
N HIS A 60 -1.33 5.94 3.82
CA HIS A 60 0.13 6.11 3.72
C HIS A 60 0.52 7.60 3.55
N HIS A 61 -0.31 8.34 2.83
CA HIS A 61 -0.03 9.73 2.42
C HIS A 61 -0.88 10.78 3.17
N ASN A 62 -1.99 10.37 3.77
CA ASN A 62 -2.87 11.28 4.49
C ASN A 62 -2.21 11.83 5.76
N LYS A 63 -2.12 13.16 5.85
CA LYS A 63 -1.62 13.90 7.02
C LYS A 63 -2.73 14.51 7.88
N GLY A 64 -4.00 14.30 7.52
CA GLY A 64 -5.14 14.94 8.16
C GLY A 64 -5.03 16.46 8.13
N LEU A 65 -5.07 17.11 9.30
CA LEU A 65 -4.95 18.57 9.40
C LEU A 65 -3.50 19.08 9.36
N ALA A 66 -2.52 18.21 9.20
CA ALA A 66 -1.09 18.58 9.19
C ALA A 66 -0.58 18.95 7.80
N PHE A 67 -1.42 18.87 6.77
CA PHE A 67 -1.10 19.46 5.47
C PHE A 67 -0.90 20.96 5.61
N THR A 68 0.25 21.44 5.15
CA THR A 68 0.60 22.86 5.05
C THR A 68 -0.24 23.54 3.98
N GLU A 69 -0.38 24.86 4.04
CA GLU A 69 -1.13 25.62 3.03
C GLU A 69 -0.61 25.37 1.61
N LYS A 70 0.72 25.31 1.44
CA LYS A 70 1.37 25.01 0.15
C LYS A 70 0.99 23.62 -0.39
N GLU A 71 1.00 22.59 0.48
CA GLU A 71 0.59 21.24 0.08
C GLU A 71 -0.90 21.20 -0.27
N ARG A 72 -1.74 21.95 0.44
CA ARG A 72 -3.18 22.00 0.15
C ARG A 72 -3.47 22.63 -1.19
N ASP A 73 -2.75 23.69 -1.54
CA ASP A 73 -2.86 24.34 -2.85
C ASP A 73 -2.31 23.42 -3.97
N ALA A 74 -1.17 22.77 -3.75
CA ALA A 74 -0.53 21.89 -4.74
C ALA A 74 -1.33 20.60 -5.01
N HIS A 75 -1.99 20.03 -4.01
CA HIS A 75 -2.70 18.74 -4.11
C HIS A 75 -4.24 18.89 -4.17
N TYR A 76 -4.76 20.08 -4.49
CA TYR A 76 -6.20 20.34 -4.61
C TYR A 76 -7.01 19.98 -3.34
N LEU A 77 -6.45 20.27 -2.16
CA LEU A 77 -7.10 20.01 -0.87
C LEU A 77 -7.82 21.25 -0.30
N ARG A 78 -7.65 22.42 -0.93
CA ARG A 78 -8.28 23.66 -0.50
C ARG A 78 -9.81 23.52 -0.55
N GLY A 79 -10.48 23.82 0.56
CA GLY A 79 -11.92 23.64 0.72
C GLY A 79 -12.35 22.25 1.20
N LEU A 80 -11.49 21.23 1.10
CA LEU A 80 -11.77 19.88 1.63
C LEU A 80 -11.46 19.76 3.14
N LEU A 81 -10.53 20.59 3.63
CA LEU A 81 -10.10 20.64 5.02
C LEU A 81 -10.42 22.01 5.63
N PRO A 82 -10.74 22.07 6.94
CA PRO A 82 -10.82 23.32 7.69
C PRO A 82 -9.56 24.18 7.54
N PRO A 83 -9.62 25.52 7.63
CA PRO A 83 -8.50 26.41 7.34
C PRO A 83 -7.31 26.25 8.31
N ILE A 84 -7.52 25.64 9.47
CA ILE A 84 -6.46 25.45 10.47
C ILE A 84 -5.47 24.36 10.05
N CYS A 85 -4.17 24.66 10.17
CA CYS A 85 -3.09 23.69 10.10
C CYS A 85 -2.69 23.28 11.53
N ILE A 86 -2.74 21.98 11.82
CA ILE A 86 -2.44 21.42 13.14
C ILE A 86 -1.20 20.55 13.03
N SER A 87 -0.17 20.84 13.85
CA SER A 87 1.05 20.04 13.90
C SER A 87 0.78 18.59 14.32
N GLN A 88 1.66 17.68 13.90
CA GLN A 88 1.52 16.26 14.21
C GLN A 88 1.47 16.00 15.73
N GLN A 89 2.28 16.72 16.51
CA GLN A 89 2.30 16.62 17.98
C GLN A 89 0.97 17.03 18.62
N LEU A 90 0.31 18.06 18.07
CA LEU A 90 -0.98 18.50 18.59
C LEU A 90 -2.10 17.53 18.21
N GLN A 91 -2.03 16.93 17.01
CA GLN A 91 -2.93 15.84 16.62
C GLN A 91 -2.79 14.63 17.54
N GLU A 92 -1.55 14.23 17.83
CA GLU A 92 -1.21 13.14 18.73
C GLU A 92 -1.81 13.38 20.13
N LYS A 93 -1.56 14.56 20.72
CA LYS A 93 -2.11 14.94 22.02
C LYS A 93 -3.64 14.91 22.06
N LYS A 94 -4.29 15.47 21.03
CA LYS A 94 -5.76 15.45 20.92
C LYS A 94 -6.31 14.03 20.86
N LEU A 95 -5.61 13.16 20.13
CA LEU A 95 -6.03 11.78 19.94
C LEU A 95 -5.82 10.94 21.19
N MET A 96 -4.67 11.06 21.87
CA MET A 96 -4.46 10.41 23.17
C MET A 96 -5.52 10.81 24.20
N ASN A 97 -5.86 12.09 24.27
CA ASN A 97 -6.92 12.56 25.16
C ASN A 97 -8.28 11.92 24.84
N SER A 98 -8.57 11.70 23.55
CA SER A 98 -9.81 11.04 23.12
C SER A 98 -9.77 9.54 23.44
N ILE A 99 -8.64 8.86 23.24
CA ILE A 99 -8.47 7.43 23.53
C ILE A 99 -8.63 7.15 25.03
N ARG A 100 -8.07 8.02 25.88
CA ARG A 100 -8.18 7.91 27.34
C ARG A 100 -9.60 8.04 27.88
N GLN A 101 -10.50 8.69 27.13
CA GLN A 101 -11.91 8.84 27.52
C GLN A 101 -12.74 7.56 27.31
N TYR A 102 -12.29 6.62 26.46
CA TYR A 102 -12.98 5.35 26.32
C TYR A 102 -12.82 4.50 27.57
N GLN A 103 -13.95 3.98 28.06
CA GLN A 103 -13.98 3.13 29.25
C GLN A 103 -13.66 1.67 28.93
N VAL A 104 -14.10 1.20 27.75
CA VAL A 104 -13.94 -0.19 27.34
C VAL A 104 -12.65 -0.36 26.53
N PRO A 105 -11.75 -1.31 26.87
CA PRO A 105 -10.52 -1.56 26.11
C PRO A 105 -10.77 -1.83 24.62
N LEU A 106 -11.83 -2.57 24.29
CA LEU A 106 -12.22 -2.86 22.91
C LEU A 106 -12.54 -1.59 22.10
N GLN A 107 -13.12 -0.56 22.72
CA GLN A 107 -13.36 0.73 22.04
C GLN A 107 -12.06 1.45 21.72
N LYS A 108 -11.08 1.38 22.64
CA LYS A 108 -9.72 1.91 22.39
C LYS A 108 -9.06 1.16 21.23
N TYR A 109 -9.19 -0.16 21.19
CA TYR A 109 -8.70 -0.98 20.08
C TYR A 109 -9.32 -0.55 18.75
N THR A 110 -10.65 -0.45 18.67
CA THR A 110 -11.33 0.00 17.44
C THR A 110 -10.85 1.39 17.02
N ALA A 111 -10.72 2.35 17.94
CA ALA A 111 -10.22 3.69 17.62
C ALA A 111 -8.77 3.68 17.09
N MET A 112 -7.92 2.79 17.62
CA MET A 112 -6.54 2.61 17.15
C MET A 112 -6.50 2.02 15.73
N MET A 113 -7.32 1.01 15.44
CA MET A 113 -7.41 0.42 14.09
C MET A 113 -7.98 1.43 13.08
N GLU A 114 -8.98 2.22 13.45
CA GLU A 114 -9.51 3.30 12.59
C GLU A 114 -8.48 4.39 12.30
N LEU A 115 -7.60 4.68 13.26
CA LEU A 115 -6.51 5.60 13.06
C LEU A 115 -5.50 5.06 12.05
N GLN A 116 -5.07 3.81 12.22
CA GLN A 116 -4.14 3.14 11.30
C GLN A 116 -4.64 3.22 9.86
N GLU A 117 -5.93 2.91 9.66
CA GLU A 117 -6.58 2.93 8.34
C GLU A 117 -6.84 4.32 7.77
N ARG A 118 -6.65 5.38 8.55
CA ARG A 118 -6.86 6.77 8.11
C ARG A 118 -5.56 7.53 7.94
N ASN A 119 -4.61 7.34 8.85
CA ASN A 119 -3.32 8.02 8.88
C ASN A 119 -2.32 7.13 9.62
N GLU A 120 -1.62 6.32 8.84
CA GLU A 120 -0.68 5.32 9.33
C GLU A 120 0.52 5.94 10.04
N ARG A 121 1.01 7.08 9.53
CA ARG A 121 2.13 7.82 10.15
C ARG A 121 1.76 8.32 11.55
N LEU A 122 0.56 8.84 11.72
CA LEU A 122 0.09 9.30 13.04
C LEU A 122 -0.14 8.13 13.98
N PHE A 123 -0.63 6.99 13.47
CA PHE A 123 -0.77 5.76 14.25
C PHE A 123 0.56 5.30 14.86
N TYR A 124 1.60 5.12 14.04
CA TYR A 124 2.89 4.67 14.55
C TYR A 124 3.55 5.71 15.46
N LYS A 125 3.44 7.00 15.11
CA LYS A 125 3.94 8.09 15.95
C LYS A 125 3.31 8.04 17.36
N LEU A 126 1.99 7.92 17.43
CA LEU A 126 1.23 7.81 18.68
C LEU A 126 1.63 6.58 19.49
N LEU A 127 1.77 5.43 18.81
CA LEU A 127 2.11 4.15 19.42
C LEU A 127 3.52 4.15 20.00
N ILE A 128 4.50 4.70 19.28
CA ILE A 128 5.90 4.75 19.73
C ILE A 128 6.03 5.65 20.96
N ASP A 129 5.41 6.83 20.94
CA ASP A 129 5.52 7.80 22.04
C ASP A 129 4.75 7.34 23.31
N ASN A 130 3.76 6.46 23.18
CA ASN A 130 2.88 6.02 24.28
C ASN A 130 2.82 4.48 24.39
N VAL A 131 3.93 3.82 24.11
CA VAL A 131 4.01 2.36 23.93
C VAL A 131 3.52 1.58 25.15
N GLU A 132 3.88 2.02 26.36
CA GLU A 132 3.48 1.34 27.60
C GLU A 132 1.96 1.35 27.82
N GLU A 133 1.28 2.44 27.47
CA GLU A 133 -0.17 2.59 27.63
C GLU A 133 -0.94 1.88 26.51
N LEU A 134 -0.40 1.90 25.28
CA LEU A 134 -1.11 1.45 24.08
C LEU A 134 -0.84 -0.02 23.70
N LEU A 135 0.30 -0.60 24.08
CA LEU A 135 0.60 -2.00 23.78
C LEU A 135 -0.49 -2.97 24.28
N PRO A 136 -1.01 -2.85 25.53
CA PRO A 136 -2.06 -3.74 26.00
C PRO A 136 -3.40 -3.59 25.25
N VAL A 137 -3.58 -2.46 24.55
CA VAL A 137 -4.76 -2.17 23.73
C VAL A 137 -4.62 -2.78 22.34
N VAL A 138 -3.48 -2.63 21.67
CA VAL A 138 -3.29 -3.11 20.29
C VAL A 138 -2.80 -4.55 20.19
N TYR A 139 -2.28 -5.10 21.28
CA TYR A 139 -1.78 -6.47 21.36
C TYR A 139 -2.48 -7.21 22.52
N THR A 140 -1.75 -7.96 23.33
CA THR A 140 -2.33 -8.76 24.42
C THR A 140 -2.68 -7.88 25.63
N PRO A 141 -3.85 -8.06 26.28
CA PRO A 141 -4.88 -9.09 26.03
C PRO A 141 -6.01 -8.67 25.06
N THR A 142 -6.14 -7.38 24.74
CA THR A 142 -7.32 -6.83 24.04
C THR A 142 -7.49 -7.37 22.62
N VAL A 143 -6.39 -7.65 21.91
CA VAL A 143 -6.44 -8.25 20.57
C VAL A 143 -7.13 -9.62 20.59
N GLY A 144 -7.03 -10.38 21.69
CA GLY A 144 -7.73 -11.64 21.85
C GLY A 144 -9.25 -11.46 21.91
N GLU A 145 -9.72 -10.46 22.66
CA GLU A 145 -11.14 -10.08 22.68
C GLU A 145 -11.60 -9.59 21.30
N ALA A 146 -10.76 -8.81 20.62
CA ALA A 146 -11.03 -8.34 19.27
C ALA A 146 -11.18 -9.51 18.28
N CYS A 147 -10.34 -10.53 18.37
CA CYS A 147 -10.47 -11.75 17.55
C CYS A 147 -11.80 -12.48 17.80
N GLN A 148 -12.22 -12.61 19.07
CA GLN A 148 -13.50 -13.25 19.41
C GLN A 148 -14.71 -12.48 18.87
N LYS A 149 -14.63 -11.15 18.86
CA LYS A 149 -15.72 -10.26 18.42
C LYS A 149 -15.52 -9.74 17.00
N TYR A 150 -14.53 -10.23 16.25
CA TYR A 150 -14.06 -9.60 15.01
C TYR A 150 -15.18 -9.40 13.98
N GLY A 151 -16.05 -10.39 13.81
CA GLY A 151 -17.19 -10.29 12.90
C GLY A 151 -18.17 -9.16 13.23
N SER A 152 -18.29 -8.77 14.51
CA SER A 152 -19.17 -7.68 14.95
C SER A 152 -18.52 -6.30 14.89
N ILE A 153 -17.19 -6.23 15.01
CA ILE A 153 -16.43 -4.97 15.02
C ILE A 153 -15.74 -4.66 13.69
N PHE A 154 -15.94 -5.51 12.67
CA PHE A 154 -15.35 -5.34 11.34
C PHE A 154 -15.78 -3.99 10.72
N ARG A 155 -14.80 -3.20 10.26
CA ARG A 155 -15.05 -1.89 9.63
C ARG A 155 -14.33 -1.74 8.29
N ARG A 156 -13.00 -1.79 8.32
CA ARG A 156 -12.14 -1.73 7.13
C ARG A 156 -11.32 -3.01 7.05
N PRO A 157 -11.19 -3.61 5.85
CA PRO A 157 -10.41 -4.82 5.69
C PRO A 157 -8.93 -4.51 5.93
N GLN A 158 -8.27 -5.36 6.72
CA GLN A 158 -6.83 -5.29 6.96
C GLN A 158 -6.18 -6.61 6.54
N GLY A 159 -5.05 -6.53 5.86
CA GLY A 159 -4.35 -7.70 5.34
C GLY A 159 -5.08 -8.36 4.15
N LEU A 160 -4.87 -9.67 4.02
CA LEU A 160 -5.39 -10.48 2.92
C LEU A 160 -6.03 -11.75 3.48
N TYR A 161 -7.20 -12.12 2.96
CA TYR A 161 -7.90 -13.35 3.32
C TYR A 161 -7.77 -14.36 2.18
N ILE A 162 -7.22 -15.54 2.48
CA ILE A 162 -7.10 -16.66 1.54
C ILE A 162 -7.81 -17.84 2.19
N SER A 163 -8.79 -18.42 1.51
CA SER A 163 -9.56 -19.55 1.98
C SER A 163 -9.25 -20.80 1.14
N LEU A 164 -9.94 -21.90 1.43
CA LEU A 164 -9.81 -23.12 0.61
C LEU A 164 -10.57 -23.01 -0.72
N LYS A 165 -11.43 -22.00 -0.90
CA LYS A 165 -12.22 -21.80 -2.13
C LYS A 165 -11.36 -21.36 -3.30
N GLU A 166 -10.26 -20.66 -3.03
CA GLU A 166 -9.31 -20.16 -4.03
C GLU A 166 -8.41 -21.28 -4.59
N LYS A 167 -8.41 -22.49 -4.02
CA LYS A 167 -7.57 -23.62 -4.48
C LYS A 167 -7.93 -24.12 -5.88
N TYR A 168 -9.19 -23.99 -6.28
CA TYR A 168 -9.72 -24.50 -7.55
C TYR A 168 -10.28 -23.39 -8.44
N ALA A 169 -9.97 -22.13 -8.12
CA ALA A 169 -10.44 -20.96 -8.86
C ALA A 169 -9.54 -20.64 -10.05
#